data_AF-A0A8J5PWV1-F1
#
_entry.id   AF-A0A8J5PWV1-F1
#
_cell.length_a   1.000
_cell.length_b   1.000
_cell.length_c   1.000
_cell.angle_alpha   90.00
_cell.angle_beta   90.00
_cell.angle_gamma   90.00
#
_symmetry.space_group_name_H-M   'P 1'
#
loop_
_entity.id
_entity.type
_entity.pdbx_description
1 polymer ?
#
loop_
_entity_poly.entity_id
_entity_poly.type
_entity_poly.pdbx_seq_one_letter_code
_entity_poly.pdbx_strand_id
1 'polypeptide(L)'
;MKDSSEDQKAPIESSQQDAPEVEVIDGGRPTIRTFTTTAKLRPNDMVRVLSNGSTYTVSEVRGGKYILCDDSGKEVMQGREYDESELELVDDPF
;
A
#
# COMPACT_ATOMS: atom_id res chain seq x y z
N MET A 1 60.88 -8.22 -7.08
CA MET A 1 59.97 -9.24 -6.53
C MET A 1 58.92 -8.48 -5.73
N LYS A 2 57.70 -8.44 -6.28
CA LYS A 2 56.60 -7.50 -6.00
C LYS A 2 55.39 -8.09 -6.77
N ASP A 3 54.16 -8.27 -6.31
CA ASP A 3 53.37 -7.89 -5.13
C ASP A 3 52.27 -8.96 -4.93
N SER A 4 51.73 -9.06 -3.72
CA SER A 4 50.54 -9.83 -3.36
C SER A 4 49.30 -9.39 -4.16
N SER A 5 48.46 -10.34 -4.58
CA SER A 5 47.15 -10.05 -5.20
C SER A 5 46.04 -10.76 -4.41
N GLU A 6 45.40 -9.98 -3.55
CA GLU A 6 44.14 -10.31 -2.87
C GLU A 6 42.98 -10.11 -3.85
N ASP A 7 42.32 -11.20 -4.21
CA ASP A 7 41.13 -11.23 -5.07
C ASP A 7 39.90 -10.83 -4.21
N GLN A 8 39.67 -9.52 -4.08
CA GLN A 8 38.52 -8.98 -3.38
C GLN A 8 37.27 -9.05 -4.26
N LYS A 9 36.40 -10.01 -3.91
CA LYS A 9 35.02 -10.18 -4.38
C LYS A 9 34.28 -8.84 -4.29
N ALA A 10 33.75 -8.39 -5.44
CA ALA A 10 33.10 -7.11 -5.64
C ALA A 10 32.06 -6.76 -4.53
N PRO A 11 31.93 -5.48 -4.15
CA PRO A 11 30.92 -5.04 -3.19
C PRO A 11 29.53 -5.29 -3.77
N ILE A 12 28.66 -5.90 -2.98
CA ILE A 12 27.23 -5.98 -3.27
C ILE A 12 26.67 -4.56 -3.38
N GLU A 13 26.11 -4.21 -4.53
CA GLU A 13 25.29 -3.01 -4.69
C GLU A 13 24.12 -3.11 -3.71
N SER A 14 24.24 -2.41 -2.58
CA SER A 14 23.14 -2.17 -1.67
C SER A 14 22.23 -1.17 -2.38
N SER A 15 21.19 -1.68 -3.03
CA SER A 15 20.08 -0.87 -3.56
C SER A 15 19.64 0.10 -2.47
N GLN A 16 20.01 1.36 -2.62
CA GLN A 16 19.61 2.43 -1.71
C GLN A 16 18.09 2.52 -1.83
N GLN A 17 17.38 1.97 -0.84
CA GLN A 17 16.02 2.40 -0.58
C GLN A 17 16.14 3.89 -0.28
N ASP A 18 15.60 4.70 -1.18
CA ASP A 18 15.43 6.13 -1.04
C ASP A 18 14.72 6.39 0.30
N ALA A 19 15.52 6.65 1.34
CA ALA A 19 15.01 6.99 2.65
C ALA A 19 14.55 8.45 2.55
N PRO A 20 13.34 8.80 3.00
CA PRO A 20 12.84 10.16 2.86
C PRO A 20 13.79 11.12 3.59
N GLU A 21 14.36 12.08 2.87
CA GLU A 21 15.16 13.15 3.47
C GLU A 21 14.26 14.00 4.38
N VAL A 22 14.60 14.03 5.67
CA VAL A 22 13.91 14.85 6.67
C VAL A 22 14.75 16.09 6.94
N GLU A 23 14.37 17.22 6.35
CA GLU A 23 14.92 18.52 6.71
C GLU A 23 14.25 19.05 7.99
N VAL A 24 15.05 19.26 9.05
CA VAL A 24 14.60 19.88 10.29
C VAL A 24 14.84 21.39 10.21
N ILE A 25 13.76 22.15 10.01
CA ILE A 25 13.78 23.62 10.01
C ILE A 25 13.82 24.10 11.46
N ASP A 26 14.89 24.79 11.84
CA ASP A 26 15.16 25.26 13.19
C ASP A 26 14.05 26.21 13.71
N GLY A 27 13.56 25.97 14.93
CA GLY A 27 12.75 26.91 15.71
C GLY A 27 11.20 26.80 15.68
N GLY A 28 10.61 25.89 14.90
CA GLY A 28 9.15 25.67 14.89
C GLY A 28 8.72 24.41 15.65
N ARG A 29 7.52 24.42 16.28
CA ARG A 29 6.94 23.20 16.85
C ARG A 29 6.79 22.17 15.71
N PRO A 30 7.43 21.00 15.77
CA PRO A 30 7.35 20.03 14.69
C PRO A 30 5.89 19.65 14.49
N THR A 31 5.37 19.89 13.29
CA THR A 31 4.03 19.45 12.91
C THR A 31 4.21 18.21 12.05
N ILE A 32 3.74 17.07 12.54
CA ILE A 32 3.68 15.85 11.74
C ILE A 32 2.70 16.13 10.61
N ARG A 33 3.21 16.26 9.38
CA ARG A 33 2.37 16.20 8.18
C ARG A 33 1.96 14.74 8.05
N THR A 34 0.73 14.42 8.44
CA THR A 34 0.17 13.10 8.18
C THR A 34 0.02 12.95 6.67
N PHE A 35 0.96 12.27 6.05
CA PHE A 35 0.76 11.78 4.69
C PHE A 35 -0.39 10.78 4.75
N THR A 36 -1.38 10.96 3.89
CA THR A 36 -2.51 10.03 3.77
C THR A 36 -1.97 8.63 3.66
N THR A 37 -2.34 7.77 4.61
CA THR A 37 -2.03 6.34 4.61
C THR A 37 -2.28 5.82 3.21
N THR A 38 -1.24 5.30 2.55
CA THR A 38 -1.39 4.66 1.25
C THR A 38 -2.51 3.62 1.39
N ALA A 39 -3.61 3.80 0.65
CA ALA A 39 -4.72 2.85 0.64
C ALA A 39 -4.14 1.46 0.34
N LYS A 40 -4.31 0.51 1.27
CA LYS A 40 -3.73 -0.83 1.09
C LYS A 40 -4.38 -1.58 -0.06
N LEU A 41 -5.66 -1.31 -0.31
CA LEU A 41 -6.45 -1.95 -1.35
C LEU A 41 -6.46 -1.10 -2.61
N ARG A 42 -6.53 -1.76 -3.76
CA ARG A 42 -6.50 -1.18 -5.10
C ARG A 42 -7.69 -1.69 -5.91
N PRO A 43 -8.07 -1.01 -7.01
CA PRO A 43 -9.05 -1.54 -7.94
C PRO A 43 -8.67 -2.96 -8.40
N ASN A 44 -9.67 -3.83 -8.50
CA ASN A 44 -9.61 -5.26 -8.79
C ASN A 44 -9.14 -6.16 -7.65
N ASP A 45 -8.80 -5.63 -6.47
CA ASP A 45 -8.57 -6.47 -5.30
C ASP A 45 -9.89 -7.11 -4.85
N MET A 46 -9.85 -8.40 -4.54
CA MET A 46 -10.99 -9.12 -3.99
C MET A 46 -11.02 -8.95 -2.48
N VAL A 47 -12.15 -8.50 -1.95
CA VAL A 47 -12.28 -8.16 -0.53
C VAL A 47 -13.54 -8.75 0.07
N ARG A 48 -13.46 -9.15 1.33
CA ARG A 48 -14.59 -9.59 2.12
C ARG A 48 -15.07 -8.44 2.99
N VAL A 49 -16.37 -8.15 2.92
CA VAL A 49 -17.02 -7.15 3.79
C VAL A 49 -17.27 -7.79 5.15
N LEU A 50 -16.69 -7.25 6.22
CA LEU A 50 -16.73 -7.84 7.55
C LEU A 50 -18.14 -7.88 8.16
N SER A 51 -19.00 -6.93 7.80
CA SER A 51 -20.36 -6.82 8.38
C SER A 51 -21.33 -7.90 7.91
N ASN A 52 -21.19 -8.39 6.67
CA ASN A 52 -22.07 -9.41 6.09
C ASN A 52 -21.34 -10.69 5.69
N GLY A 53 -20.01 -10.68 5.66
CA GLY A 53 -19.17 -11.81 5.30
C GLY A 53 -19.10 -12.12 3.81
N SER A 54 -19.74 -11.32 2.95
CA SER A 54 -19.75 -11.48 1.50
C SER A 54 -18.49 -10.93 0.85
N THR A 55 -18.10 -11.52 -0.28
CA THR A 55 -16.92 -11.12 -1.05
C THR A 55 -17.33 -10.30 -2.27
N TYR A 56 -16.56 -9.24 -2.55
CA TYR A 56 -16.75 -8.31 -3.65
C TYR A 56 -15.40 -7.91 -4.24
N THR A 57 -15.42 -7.23 -5.38
CA THR A 57 -14.21 -6.66 -5.99
C THR A 57 -14.17 -5.16 -5.75
N VAL A 58 -13.03 -4.61 -5.37
CA VAL A 58 -12.84 -3.16 -5.28
C VAL A 58 -12.91 -2.58 -6.70
N SER A 59 -13.86 -1.68 -6.96
CA SER A 59 -13.98 -1.02 -8.26
C SER A 59 -13.22 0.30 -8.28
N GLU A 60 -13.28 1.08 -7.20
CA GLU A 60 -12.68 2.39 -7.12
C GLU A 60 -12.16 2.70 -5.71
N VAL A 61 -11.08 3.49 -5.66
CA VAL A 61 -10.49 4.04 -4.43
C VAL A 61 -10.62 5.57 -4.47
N ARG A 62 -11.40 6.14 -3.55
CA ARG A 62 -11.64 7.59 -3.46
C ARG A 62 -11.25 8.11 -2.08
N GLY A 63 -10.13 8.83 -1.99
CA GLY A 63 -9.73 9.49 -0.74
C GLY A 63 -9.58 8.57 0.48
N GLY A 64 -9.18 7.31 0.27
CA GLY A 64 -9.06 6.30 1.33
C GLY A 64 -10.34 5.50 1.60
N LYS A 65 -11.41 5.75 0.85
CA LYS A 65 -12.63 4.94 0.81
C LYS A 65 -12.64 4.03 -0.42
N TYR A 66 -13.43 2.96 -0.33
CA TYR A 66 -13.53 1.93 -1.36
C TYR A 66 -14.96 1.77 -1.84
N ILE A 67 -15.15 1.71 -3.15
CA ILE A 67 -16.42 1.31 -3.78
C ILE A 67 -16.25 -0.12 -4.28
N LEU A 68 -17.30 -0.93 -4.11
CA LEU A 68 -17.26 -2.35 -4.41
C LEU A 68 -18.22 -2.71 -5.55
N CYS A 69 -17.86 -3.71 -6.33
CA CYS A 69 -18.72 -4.35 -7.33
C CYS A 69 -18.92 -5.84 -7.05
N ASP A 70 -20.04 -6.37 -7.55
CA ASP A 70 -20.29 -7.81 -7.62
C ASP A 70 -19.45 -8.47 -8.73
N ASP A 71 -19.61 -9.78 -8.89
CA ASP A 71 -18.96 -10.60 -9.92
C ASP A 71 -19.35 -10.20 -11.36
N SER A 72 -20.48 -9.52 -11.54
CA SER A 72 -20.91 -8.96 -12.82
C SER A 72 -20.28 -7.59 -13.13
N GLY A 73 -19.48 -7.05 -12.21
CA GLY A 73 -18.86 -5.73 -12.31
C GLY A 73 -19.81 -4.57 -12.00
N LYS A 74 -21.00 -4.84 -11.42
CA LYS A 74 -21.94 -3.80 -11.02
C LYS A 74 -21.69 -3.35 -9.60
N GLU A 75 -21.74 -2.04 -9.38
CA GLU A 75 -21.61 -1.46 -8.05
C GLU A 75 -22.67 -2.02 -7.10
N VAL A 76 -22.22 -2.46 -5.93
CA VAL A 76 -23.12 -2.95 -4.89
C VAL A 76 -23.51 -1.83 -3.96
N MET A 77 -24.63 -2.02 -3.25
CA MET A 77 -25.09 -1.08 -2.21
C MET A 77 -25.20 0.37 -2.69
N GLN A 78 -25.58 0.57 -3.96
CA GLN A 78 -25.75 1.90 -4.60
C GLN A 78 -24.46 2.76 -4.58
N GLY A 79 -23.30 2.12 -4.75
CA GLY A 79 -22.02 2.85 -4.75
C GLY A 79 -21.61 3.33 -3.36
N ARG A 80 -22.04 2.61 -2.30
CA ARG A 80 -21.64 2.88 -0.93
C ARG A 80 -20.11 2.88 -0.81
N GLU A 81 -19.61 3.88 -0.09
CA GLU A 81 -18.21 3.98 0.31
C GLU A 81 -17.95 3.16 1.58
N TYR A 82 -16.88 2.35 1.53
CA TYR A 82 -16.41 1.52 2.63
C TYR A 82 -15.07 2.04 3.18
N ASP A 83 -14.89 1.90 4.49
CA ASP A 83 -13.60 2.09 5.14
C ASP A 83 -12.71 0.85 5.02
N GLU A 84 -11.38 1.04 5.08
CA GLU A 84 -10.42 -0.07 5.12
C GLU A 84 -10.72 -1.03 6.29
N SER A 85 -11.16 -0.51 7.43
CA SER A 85 -11.51 -1.31 8.61
C SER A 85 -12.77 -2.16 8.45
N GLU A 86 -13.56 -1.94 7.39
CA GLU A 86 -14.75 -2.74 7.07
C GLU A 86 -14.44 -3.90 6.12
N LEU A 87 -13.21 -3.96 5.59
CA LEU A 87 -12.80 -4.84 4.51
C LEU A 87 -11.61 -5.69 4.90
N GLU A 88 -11.61 -6.93 4.43
CA GLU A 88 -10.49 -7.86 4.54
C GLU A 88 -10.06 -8.27 3.13
N LEU A 89 -8.78 -8.11 2.80
CA LEU A 89 -8.25 -8.59 1.52
C LEU A 89 -8.33 -10.11 1.47
N VAL A 90 -8.93 -10.64 0.41
CA VAL A 90 -8.95 -12.07 0.14
C VAL A 90 -7.78 -12.36 -0.80
N ASP A 91 -6.72 -12.95 -0.25
CA ASP A 91 -5.66 -13.51 -1.08
C ASP A 91 -6.24 -14.68 -1.88
N ASP A 92 -6.17 -14.60 -3.21
CA ASP A 92 -6.49 -15.74 -4.08
C ASP A 92 -5.34 -16.76 -3.95
N PRO A 93 -5.56 -17.94 -3.36
CA PRO A 93 -4.54 -18.97 -3.30
C PRO A 93 -4.42 -19.59 -4.70
N PHE A 94 -3.55 -19.01 -5.53
CA PHE A 94 -3.16 -19.58 -6.82
C PHE A 94 -2.92 -21.10 -6.77
#